data_AF-X0SYY7-F1
#
_entry.id   AF-X0SYY7-F1
#
_cell.length_a   1.000
_cell.length_b   1.000
_cell.length_c   1.000
_cell.angle_alpha   90.00
_cell.angle_beta   90.00
_cell.angle_gamma   90.00
#
_symmetry.space_group_name_H-M   'P 1'
#
loop_
_entity.id
_entity.type
_entity.pdbx_description
1 polymer ?
#
loop_
_entity_poly.entity_id
_entity_poly.type
_entity_poly.pdbx_seq_one_letter_code
_entity_poly.pdbx_strand_id
1 'polypeptide(L)'
;QLTLSQNITSAGAIVTLYPNVDGVSQSGGVLTGGGLLLRGVGTFALTRNNNFDMIAADVTGQLTYTDSDGLMVGTIGATSGINSGSNDVTLNSGGNMDLSQSITAASATVTLRPSAGGVTQSGGAITSSNLLLEGSGTFTINQLANDIGTLAAWINGSVSYRNSTALTIGSVGAIQGILTGDSDANGVPDIAGGDVDILAGGAITINEDINTRTGTGGQHNSIGEIFQSGSMIILGQGNITLAASGGDQPLIISSDLEITEGALFHIGDIIINARVYSTDNRPITLTSRDGSIDSTGGIIDSGGTDLIITAGSKLVLGTVNAGGGMLSLNSGDGVSANSGGVITAKELLLTGTGDFQLNNWNNDFDTMAAAVNGEINLTDRSGLDIGVVGAVSGISTSGGAVTILARQGPIAVRQSIDTGPGSGV
;
A
#
# COMPACT_ATOMS: atom_id res chain seq x y z
N GLN A 1 11.33 26.89 -34.77
CA GLN A 1 11.97 26.23 -33.60
C GLN A 1 13.19 27.04 -33.18
N LEU A 2 13.40 27.29 -31.88
CA LEU A 2 14.67 27.81 -31.37
C LEU A 2 15.61 26.63 -31.08
N THR A 3 16.70 26.48 -31.83
CA THR A 3 17.67 25.42 -31.61
C THR A 3 18.91 25.94 -30.90
N LEU A 4 19.18 25.40 -29.72
CA LEU A 4 20.34 25.73 -28.90
C LEU A 4 21.46 24.72 -29.20
N SER A 5 22.58 25.22 -29.73
CA SER A 5 23.72 24.40 -30.15
C SER A 5 25.02 24.70 -29.41
N GLN A 6 25.03 25.75 -28.58
CA GLN A 6 26.19 26.23 -27.84
C GLN A 6 25.83 26.52 -26.39
N ASN A 7 26.86 26.62 -25.55
CA ASN A 7 26.67 26.96 -24.15
C ASN A 7 26.06 28.35 -24.00
N ILE A 8 25.09 28.47 -23.09
CA ILE A 8 24.53 29.75 -22.65
C ILE A 8 24.78 29.83 -21.15
N THR A 9 25.58 30.78 -20.71
CA THR A 9 25.87 30.99 -19.29
C THR A 9 25.45 32.38 -18.90
N SER A 10 24.57 32.46 -17.92
CA SER A 10 24.20 33.70 -17.24
C SER A 10 24.69 33.58 -15.79
N ALA A 11 25.68 34.37 -15.38
CA ALA A 11 26.36 34.23 -14.08
C ALA A 11 25.42 34.41 -12.86
N GLY A 12 24.64 33.38 -12.53
CA GLY A 12 23.59 33.40 -11.49
C GLY A 12 22.33 34.18 -11.87
N ALA A 13 22.19 34.62 -13.13
CA ALA A 13 21.04 35.41 -13.58
C ALA A 13 19.91 34.56 -14.18
N ILE A 14 18.83 35.22 -14.59
CA ILE A 14 17.69 34.58 -15.25
C ILE A 14 17.95 34.47 -16.76
N VAL A 15 17.72 33.28 -17.32
CA VAL A 15 17.59 33.05 -18.76
C VAL A 15 16.10 32.92 -19.09
N THR A 16 15.62 33.69 -20.07
CA THR A 16 14.25 33.57 -20.59
C THR A 16 14.27 33.02 -22.01
N LEU A 17 13.55 31.93 -22.24
CA LEU A 17 13.33 31.38 -23.58
C LEU A 17 11.86 31.56 -23.96
N TYR A 18 11.62 32.30 -25.04
CA TYR A 18 10.27 32.65 -25.51
C TYR A 18 10.09 32.43 -27.02
N PRO A 19 10.04 31.17 -27.50
CA PRO A 19 9.73 30.87 -28.89
C PRO A 19 8.26 31.14 -29.23
N ASN A 20 8.01 31.60 -30.47
CA ASN A 20 6.67 31.94 -30.97
C ASN A 20 6.03 30.86 -31.86
N VAL A 21 6.69 29.72 -32.11
CA VAL A 21 6.20 28.69 -33.06
C VAL A 21 6.47 27.26 -32.56
N ASP A 22 7.65 26.70 -32.82
CA ASP A 22 7.93 25.27 -32.59
C ASP A 22 8.72 24.99 -31.30
N GLY A 23 8.61 25.85 -30.28
CA GLY A 23 9.30 25.65 -29.01
C GLY A 23 10.83 25.75 -29.09
N VAL A 24 11.51 25.03 -28.20
CA VAL A 24 12.96 25.00 -28.02
C VAL A 24 13.48 23.58 -28.18
N SER A 25 14.55 23.40 -28.96
CA SER A 25 15.30 22.14 -29.02
C SER A 25 16.76 22.35 -28.65
N GLN A 26 17.38 21.36 -27.99
CA GLN A 26 18.78 21.42 -27.57
C GLN A 26 19.64 20.44 -28.37
N SER A 27 20.27 20.90 -29.46
CA SER A 27 21.15 20.10 -30.32
C SER A 27 22.61 20.07 -29.85
N GLY A 28 23.02 21.02 -28.99
CA GLY A 28 24.37 21.19 -28.47
C GLY A 28 24.41 22.13 -27.27
N GLY A 29 25.54 22.13 -26.56
CA GLY A 29 25.80 23.03 -25.42
C GLY A 29 24.92 22.80 -24.20
N VAL A 30 25.29 23.40 -23.07
CA VAL A 30 24.50 23.40 -21.82
C VAL A 30 24.09 24.83 -21.45
N LEU A 31 22.95 24.96 -20.79
CA LEU A 31 22.49 26.22 -20.25
C LEU A 31 22.79 26.26 -18.75
N THR A 32 23.36 27.35 -18.28
CA THR A 32 23.65 27.55 -16.86
C THR A 32 23.24 28.93 -16.37
N GLY A 33 22.62 29.00 -15.19
CA GLY A 33 22.23 30.26 -14.54
C GLY A 33 21.52 30.07 -13.21
N GLY A 34 20.97 31.14 -12.65
CA GLY A 34 20.23 31.07 -11.38
C GLY A 34 18.73 30.79 -11.57
N GLY A 35 18.16 31.21 -12.72
CA GLY A 35 16.75 30.94 -13.02
C GLY A 35 16.48 30.71 -14.50
N LEU A 36 15.61 29.75 -14.82
CA LEU A 36 15.14 29.47 -16.17
C LEU A 36 13.65 29.78 -16.29
N LEU A 37 13.31 30.82 -17.05
CA LEU A 37 11.93 31.17 -17.39
C LEU A 37 11.60 30.70 -18.81
N LEU A 38 10.63 29.78 -18.92
CA LEU A 38 10.14 29.28 -20.21
C LEU A 38 8.76 29.84 -20.51
N ARG A 39 8.58 30.42 -21.70
CA ARG A 39 7.29 30.95 -22.15
C ARG A 39 7.04 30.60 -23.60
N GLY A 40 5.78 30.60 -24.02
CA GLY A 40 5.41 30.51 -25.44
C GLY A 40 4.92 29.13 -25.85
N VAL A 41 5.03 28.81 -27.13
CA VAL A 41 4.34 27.68 -27.76
C VAL A 41 5.30 26.63 -28.31
N GLY A 42 4.79 25.42 -28.50
CA GLY A 42 5.54 24.28 -29.03
C GLY A 42 6.34 23.55 -27.96
N THR A 43 7.07 22.49 -28.36
CA THR A 43 7.80 21.61 -27.44
C THR A 43 9.07 22.25 -26.91
N PHE A 44 9.29 22.19 -25.61
CA PHE A 44 10.52 22.60 -24.92
C PHE A 44 11.33 21.37 -24.55
N ALA A 45 12.28 20.97 -25.40
CA ALA A 45 13.16 19.82 -25.17
C ALA A 45 14.58 20.30 -24.79
N LEU A 46 14.79 20.47 -23.49
CA LEU A 46 16.05 20.89 -22.85
C LEU A 46 16.66 19.71 -22.08
N THR A 47 17.04 18.67 -22.82
CA THR A 47 17.31 17.32 -22.28
C THR A 47 18.75 17.09 -21.84
N ARG A 48 19.67 18.03 -22.08
CA ARG A 48 21.08 17.88 -21.69
C ARG A 48 21.28 18.30 -20.24
N ASN A 49 22.49 18.11 -19.73
CA ASN A 49 22.90 18.42 -18.36
C ASN A 49 22.98 19.95 -18.10
N ASN A 50 21.84 20.63 -18.14
CA ASN A 50 21.72 22.06 -17.81
C ASN A 50 21.86 22.24 -16.30
N ASN A 51 22.03 23.47 -15.84
CA ASN A 51 22.17 23.76 -14.42
C ASN A 51 21.49 25.09 -14.08
N PHE A 52 20.32 25.01 -13.47
CA PHE A 52 19.60 26.15 -12.94
C PHE A 52 19.02 25.82 -11.57
N ASP A 53 19.27 26.71 -10.60
CA ASP A 53 18.70 26.56 -9.25
C ASP A 53 17.16 26.55 -9.27
N MET A 54 16.54 27.32 -10.17
CA MET A 54 15.09 27.51 -10.25
C MET A 54 14.56 27.45 -11.68
N ILE A 55 13.41 26.82 -11.86
CA ILE A 55 12.62 26.85 -13.10
C ILE A 55 11.20 27.39 -12.84
N ALA A 56 10.69 28.18 -13.79
CA ALA A 56 9.28 28.52 -13.90
C ALA A 56 8.88 28.51 -15.39
N ALA A 57 7.67 28.04 -15.69
CA ALA A 57 7.22 27.89 -17.07
C ALA A 57 5.73 28.23 -17.25
N ASP A 58 5.43 28.95 -18.32
CA ASP A 58 4.07 29.19 -18.82
C ASP A 58 4.09 28.93 -20.34
N VAL A 59 3.95 27.66 -20.69
CA VAL A 59 4.13 27.15 -22.06
C VAL A 59 2.86 26.47 -22.56
N THR A 60 2.71 26.40 -23.88
CA THR A 60 1.67 25.60 -24.54
C THR A 60 2.33 24.55 -25.41
N GLY A 61 2.80 23.49 -24.76
CA GLY A 61 3.50 22.37 -25.37
C GLY A 61 4.23 21.53 -24.32
N GLN A 62 4.68 20.34 -24.73
CA GLN A 62 5.42 19.44 -23.85
C GLN A 62 6.69 20.11 -23.33
N LEU A 63 6.98 19.93 -22.05
CA LEU A 63 8.19 20.40 -21.39
C LEU A 63 9.03 19.20 -20.92
N THR A 64 10.26 19.10 -21.40
CA THR A 64 11.27 18.18 -20.87
C THR A 64 12.50 18.98 -20.50
N TYR A 65 12.86 18.97 -19.21
CA TYR A 65 14.01 19.68 -18.69
C TYR A 65 14.88 18.74 -17.85
N THR A 66 16.20 18.82 -18.04
CA THR A 66 17.20 18.08 -17.26
C THR A 66 18.14 19.04 -16.57
N ASP A 67 18.20 18.94 -15.25
CA ASP A 67 19.15 19.62 -14.39
C ASP A 67 20.28 18.69 -13.94
N SER A 68 21.48 19.23 -13.81
CA SER A 68 22.69 18.55 -13.39
C SER A 68 22.80 18.34 -11.89
N ASP A 69 22.12 19.15 -11.08
CA ASP A 69 22.13 19.05 -9.63
C ASP A 69 20.70 19.19 -9.07
N GLY A 70 20.47 20.01 -8.04
CA GLY A 70 19.15 20.19 -7.43
C GLY A 70 18.30 21.16 -8.24
N LEU A 71 16.97 20.99 -8.22
CA LEU A 71 16.07 21.84 -9.00
C LEU A 71 14.91 22.32 -8.15
N MET A 72 14.66 23.63 -8.13
CA MET A 72 13.46 24.20 -7.54
C MET A 72 12.43 24.57 -8.61
N VAL A 73 11.20 24.09 -8.48
CA VAL A 73 10.04 24.67 -9.16
C VAL A 73 9.55 25.85 -8.32
N GLY A 74 9.75 27.06 -8.84
CA GLY A 74 9.59 28.31 -8.08
C GLY A 74 8.89 29.42 -8.86
N THR A 75 9.12 30.66 -8.45
CA THR A 75 8.55 31.86 -9.08
C THR A 75 9.65 32.70 -9.71
N ILE A 76 9.56 32.93 -11.01
CA ILE A 76 10.50 33.78 -11.74
C ILE A 76 9.72 34.91 -12.41
N GLY A 77 9.94 36.14 -11.92
CA GLY A 77 9.19 37.31 -12.36
C GLY A 77 7.70 37.18 -12.00
N ALA A 78 6.83 37.18 -13.01
CA ALA A 78 5.39 37.06 -12.85
C ALA A 78 4.86 35.62 -13.05
N THR A 79 5.73 34.67 -13.38
CA THR A 79 5.38 33.27 -13.60
C THR A 79 5.71 32.46 -12.35
N SER A 80 4.70 31.82 -11.77
CA SER A 80 4.84 30.94 -10.60
C SER A 80 4.58 29.50 -11.02
N GLY A 81 5.54 28.62 -10.73
CA GLY A 81 5.44 27.20 -11.03
C GLY A 81 5.55 26.88 -12.51
N ILE A 82 4.93 25.78 -12.91
CA ILE A 82 4.92 25.28 -14.28
C ILE A 82 3.47 25.11 -14.73
N ASN A 83 3.10 25.73 -15.84
CA ASN A 83 1.88 25.44 -16.60
C ASN A 83 2.28 25.03 -18.02
N SER A 84 1.94 23.81 -18.41
CA SER A 84 2.25 23.27 -19.73
C SER A 84 1.11 23.41 -20.75
N GLY A 85 -0.04 23.98 -20.33
CA GLY A 85 -1.23 24.04 -21.16
C GLY A 85 -1.81 22.66 -21.46
N SER A 86 -1.81 21.75 -20.47
CA SER A 86 -2.28 20.36 -20.59
C SER A 86 -1.41 19.46 -21.47
N ASN A 87 -0.09 19.68 -21.46
CA ASN A 87 0.88 18.81 -22.12
C ASN A 87 1.81 18.17 -21.08
N ASP A 88 2.54 17.13 -21.46
CA ASP A 88 3.42 16.43 -20.52
C ASP A 88 4.52 17.35 -19.97
N VAL A 89 4.85 17.14 -18.70
CA VAL A 89 5.96 17.79 -18.01
C VAL A 89 6.89 16.70 -17.51
N THR A 90 8.14 16.71 -17.95
CA THR A 90 9.19 15.81 -17.46
C THR A 90 10.32 16.65 -16.89
N LEU A 91 10.57 16.50 -15.60
CA LEU A 91 11.70 17.10 -14.91
C LEU A 91 12.69 15.99 -14.52
N ASN A 92 13.95 16.18 -14.84
CA ASN A 92 15.06 15.35 -14.37
C ASN A 92 16.01 16.24 -13.57
N SER A 93 16.55 15.74 -12.47
CA SER A 93 17.56 16.47 -11.67
C SER A 93 18.64 15.52 -11.18
N GLY A 94 19.87 16.01 -11.07
CA GLY A 94 21.00 15.28 -10.50
C GLY A 94 20.86 15.05 -8.98
N GLY A 95 20.14 15.95 -8.30
CA GLY A 95 19.87 15.95 -6.86
C GLY A 95 18.39 16.17 -6.54
N ASN A 96 18.10 16.67 -5.33
CA ASN A 96 16.73 16.86 -4.84
C ASN A 96 15.92 17.83 -5.72
N MET A 97 14.65 17.52 -5.96
CA MET A 97 13.68 18.49 -6.48
C MET A 97 12.87 19.12 -5.35
N ASP A 98 12.81 20.44 -5.29
CA ASP A 98 11.91 21.18 -4.40
C ASP A 98 10.74 21.79 -5.18
N LEU A 99 9.53 21.35 -4.89
CA LEU A 99 8.30 21.88 -5.46
C LEU A 99 7.72 22.94 -4.53
N SER A 100 8.15 24.19 -4.72
CA SER A 100 7.67 25.34 -3.94
C SER A 100 6.43 26.01 -4.55
N GLN A 101 6.14 25.70 -5.82
CA GLN A 101 5.01 26.21 -6.60
C GLN A 101 4.36 25.08 -7.41
N SER A 102 3.15 25.34 -7.93
CA SER A 102 2.35 24.32 -8.61
C SER A 102 2.96 23.83 -9.93
N ILE A 103 2.65 22.58 -10.28
CA ILE A 103 2.82 22.04 -11.62
C ILE A 103 1.44 21.68 -12.16
N THR A 104 1.02 22.34 -13.24
CA THR A 104 -0.30 22.15 -13.86
C THR A 104 -0.14 21.59 -15.27
N ALA A 105 -0.55 20.33 -15.43
CA ALA A 105 -0.59 19.55 -16.66
C ALA A 105 -1.90 18.74 -16.73
N ALA A 106 -3.04 19.42 -16.54
CA ALA A 106 -4.33 18.84 -16.14
C ALA A 106 -4.78 17.56 -16.89
N SER A 107 -4.55 17.47 -18.20
CA SER A 107 -4.94 16.31 -19.02
C SER A 107 -3.76 15.42 -19.46
N ALA A 108 -2.60 15.60 -18.84
CA ALA A 108 -1.34 15.01 -19.26
C ALA A 108 -0.58 14.39 -18.08
N THR A 109 0.65 13.96 -18.34
CA THR A 109 1.51 13.31 -17.34
C THR A 109 2.55 14.29 -16.79
N VAL A 110 2.71 14.29 -15.47
CA VAL A 110 3.88 14.88 -14.80
C VAL A 110 4.83 13.74 -14.44
N THR A 111 6.07 13.83 -14.89
CA THR A 111 7.16 12.89 -14.56
C THR A 111 8.22 13.63 -13.75
N LEU A 112 8.50 13.14 -12.54
CA LEU A 112 9.54 13.67 -11.66
C LEU A 112 10.63 12.61 -11.49
N ARG A 113 11.84 12.92 -11.97
CA ARG A 113 12.96 11.97 -11.98
C ARG A 113 14.26 12.52 -11.37
N PRO A 114 14.34 12.67 -10.04
CA PRO A 114 15.59 12.98 -9.35
C PRO A 114 16.50 11.75 -9.26
N SER A 115 17.77 11.85 -9.65
CA SER A 115 18.72 10.75 -9.48
C SER A 115 19.23 10.57 -8.06
N ALA A 116 19.06 11.58 -7.19
CA ALA A 116 19.39 11.54 -5.77
C ALA A 116 18.54 12.54 -4.99
N GLY A 117 18.44 12.40 -3.67
CA GLY A 117 17.77 13.36 -2.78
C GLY A 117 16.23 13.33 -2.80
N GLY A 118 15.61 12.82 -3.87
CA GLY A 118 14.17 12.65 -3.98
C GLY A 118 13.43 13.94 -4.33
N VAL A 119 12.17 14.03 -3.88
CA VAL A 119 11.29 15.18 -4.12
C VAL A 119 10.77 15.68 -2.77
N THR A 120 10.85 16.99 -2.56
CA THR A 120 10.20 17.66 -1.42
C THR A 120 9.16 18.65 -1.95
N GLN A 121 7.91 18.56 -1.49
CA GLN A 121 6.88 19.53 -1.83
C GLN A 121 6.71 20.56 -0.70
N SER A 122 7.37 21.71 -0.84
CA SER A 122 7.30 22.82 0.12
C SER A 122 6.10 23.74 -0.10
N GLY A 123 5.43 23.66 -1.26
CA GLY A 123 4.23 24.43 -1.57
C GLY A 123 3.54 24.02 -2.87
N GLY A 124 2.53 24.79 -3.26
CA GLY A 124 1.76 24.55 -4.49
C GLY A 124 0.99 23.23 -4.51
N ALA A 125 0.58 22.82 -5.72
CA ALA A 125 -0.09 21.55 -5.98
C ALA A 125 0.36 20.97 -7.32
N ILE A 126 0.30 19.65 -7.45
CA ILE A 126 0.41 18.95 -8.73
C ILE A 126 -1.01 18.67 -9.23
N THR A 127 -1.36 19.21 -10.39
CA THR A 127 -2.65 18.96 -11.06
C THR A 127 -2.39 18.34 -12.41
N SER A 128 -2.71 17.06 -12.59
CA SER A 128 -2.44 16.30 -13.82
C SER A 128 -3.35 15.09 -13.95
N SER A 129 -3.37 14.41 -15.10
CA SER A 129 -4.06 13.13 -15.18
C SER A 129 -3.25 12.01 -14.54
N ASN A 130 -1.93 12.03 -14.77
CA ASN A 130 -1.02 11.01 -14.27
C ASN A 130 0.21 11.65 -13.60
N LEU A 131 0.65 11.07 -12.49
CA LEU A 131 1.95 11.34 -11.89
C LEU A 131 2.82 10.09 -12.00
N LEU A 132 4.00 10.25 -12.59
CA LEU A 132 5.04 9.24 -12.65
C LEU A 132 6.24 9.68 -11.82
N LEU A 133 6.63 8.85 -10.85
CA LEU A 133 7.80 9.06 -10.01
C LEU A 133 8.88 8.03 -10.36
N GLU A 134 10.08 8.51 -10.67
CA GLU A 134 11.23 7.65 -10.97
C GLU A 134 12.48 8.16 -10.24
N GLY A 135 13.41 7.28 -9.90
CA GLY A 135 14.73 7.68 -9.41
C GLY A 135 14.96 7.36 -7.93
N SER A 136 15.72 8.18 -7.21
CA SER A 136 16.26 7.80 -5.90
C SER A 136 16.06 8.88 -4.83
N GLY A 137 15.95 8.44 -3.58
CA GLY A 137 15.66 9.29 -2.42
C GLY A 137 14.18 9.27 -2.03
N THR A 138 13.83 10.08 -1.04
CA THR A 138 12.45 10.13 -0.51
C THR A 138 11.59 11.09 -1.31
N PHE A 139 10.43 10.64 -1.75
CA PHE A 139 9.43 11.45 -2.45
C PHE A 139 8.35 11.89 -1.47
N THR A 140 8.49 13.09 -0.91
CA THR A 140 7.51 13.71 0.00
C THR A 140 6.67 14.74 -0.74
N ILE A 141 5.50 14.32 -1.23
CA ILE A 141 4.55 15.13 -2.01
C ILE A 141 3.25 15.21 -1.20
N ASN A 142 3.27 16.05 -0.18
CA ASN A 142 2.34 15.98 0.95
C ASN A 142 1.26 17.08 1.01
N GLN A 143 1.10 17.85 -0.07
CA GLN A 143 0.05 18.87 -0.11
C GLN A 143 -1.32 18.23 -0.40
N LEU A 144 -2.30 18.45 0.46
CA LEU A 144 -3.66 17.92 0.28
C LEU A 144 -4.36 18.45 -0.99
N ALA A 145 -3.85 19.54 -1.57
CA ALA A 145 -4.38 20.17 -2.77
C ALA A 145 -3.93 19.52 -4.09
N ASN A 146 -3.03 18.52 -4.06
CA ASN A 146 -2.72 17.79 -5.29
C ASN A 146 -3.97 17.09 -5.84
N ASP A 147 -4.06 16.97 -7.15
CA ASP A 147 -5.20 16.36 -7.83
C ASP A 147 -4.70 15.61 -9.06
N ILE A 148 -4.57 14.30 -8.92
CA ILE A 148 -4.21 13.39 -10.01
C ILE A 148 -5.19 12.22 -10.08
N GLY A 149 -5.32 11.64 -11.28
CA GLY A 149 -6.10 10.43 -11.48
C GLY A 149 -5.30 9.15 -11.18
N THR A 150 -4.09 9.05 -11.73
CA THR A 150 -3.25 7.84 -11.64
C THR A 150 -1.86 8.14 -11.10
N LEU A 151 -1.40 7.35 -10.13
CA LEU A 151 -0.02 7.32 -9.64
C LEU A 151 0.66 6.03 -10.09
N ALA A 152 1.88 6.16 -10.63
CA ALA A 152 2.84 5.07 -10.77
C ALA A 152 4.21 5.52 -10.26
N ALA A 153 4.98 4.61 -9.69
CA ALA A 153 6.30 4.89 -9.15
C ALA A 153 7.27 3.72 -9.30
N TRP A 154 8.51 4.01 -9.67
CA TRP A 154 9.65 3.09 -9.54
C TRP A 154 10.81 3.87 -8.91
N ILE A 155 10.95 3.73 -7.59
CA ILE A 155 11.86 4.56 -6.80
C ILE A 155 12.75 3.74 -5.86
N ASN A 156 13.97 4.23 -5.66
CA ASN A 156 14.90 3.75 -4.63
C ASN A 156 14.78 4.65 -3.38
N GLY A 157 13.72 4.42 -2.60
CA GLY A 157 13.40 5.20 -1.40
C GLY A 157 11.92 5.09 -1.04
N SER A 158 11.46 5.93 -0.13
CA SER A 158 10.05 5.97 0.31
C SER A 158 9.24 7.00 -0.48
N VAL A 159 7.92 6.79 -0.59
CA VAL A 159 6.96 7.75 -1.15
C VAL A 159 5.89 8.11 -0.13
N SER A 160 5.65 9.41 0.07
CA SER A 160 4.48 9.95 0.76
C SER A 160 3.73 10.86 -0.20
N TYR A 161 2.50 10.49 -0.54
CA TYR A 161 1.66 11.23 -1.48
C TYR A 161 0.31 11.59 -0.84
N ARG A 162 -0.20 12.78 -1.15
CA ARG A 162 -1.51 13.26 -0.72
C ARG A 162 -2.29 13.73 -1.94
N ASN A 163 -3.52 13.24 -2.11
CA ASN A 163 -4.43 13.57 -3.21
C ASN A 163 -5.75 14.13 -2.66
N SER A 164 -6.32 15.13 -3.32
CA SER A 164 -7.59 15.76 -2.92
C SER A 164 -8.83 14.96 -3.32
N THR A 165 -8.71 14.10 -4.34
CA THR A 165 -9.81 13.34 -4.94
C THR A 165 -9.53 11.83 -4.87
N ALA A 166 -10.36 11.03 -5.54
CA ALA A 166 -10.10 9.60 -5.71
C ALA A 166 -8.79 9.37 -6.46
N LEU A 167 -8.07 8.30 -6.12
CA LEU A 167 -6.75 8.00 -6.67
C LEU A 167 -6.70 6.56 -7.18
N THR A 168 -6.12 6.37 -8.36
CA THR A 168 -5.76 5.04 -8.88
C THR A 168 -4.26 4.82 -8.74
N ILE A 169 -3.87 3.69 -8.15
CA ILE A 169 -2.54 3.12 -8.34
C ILE A 169 -2.61 2.25 -9.58
N GLY A 170 -1.88 2.63 -10.63
CA GLY A 170 -2.04 2.06 -11.96
C GLY A 170 -0.78 2.15 -12.81
N SER A 171 -0.93 2.01 -14.13
CA SER A 171 0.18 2.09 -15.07
C SER A 171 0.31 3.48 -15.68
N VAL A 172 1.53 4.01 -15.74
CA VAL A 172 1.86 5.27 -16.42
C VAL A 172 3.10 5.04 -17.27
N GLY A 173 2.93 5.10 -18.60
CA GLY A 173 4.00 4.73 -19.53
C GLY A 173 4.34 3.24 -19.42
N ALA A 174 5.62 2.93 -19.14
CA ALA A 174 6.11 1.56 -18.97
C ALA A 174 6.11 1.09 -17.50
N ILE A 175 5.79 1.98 -16.56
CA ILE A 175 5.83 1.71 -15.13
C ILE A 175 4.44 1.28 -14.69
N GLN A 176 4.37 0.16 -13.97
CA GLN A 176 3.14 -0.46 -13.50
C GLN A 176 3.15 -0.43 -11.97
N GLY A 177 2.19 0.29 -11.37
CA GLY A 177 2.01 0.32 -9.93
C GLY A 177 3.09 1.13 -9.20
N ILE A 178 3.37 0.74 -7.96
CA ILE A 178 4.40 1.34 -7.11
C ILE A 178 5.42 0.28 -6.76
N LEU A 179 6.68 0.50 -7.12
CA LEU A 179 7.83 -0.26 -6.66
C LEU A 179 8.75 0.65 -5.85
N THR A 180 8.93 0.33 -4.57
CA THR A 180 9.92 0.98 -3.70
C THR A 180 11.05 -0.01 -3.41
N GLY A 181 12.25 0.33 -3.87
CA GLY A 181 13.41 -0.57 -3.85
C GLY A 181 13.53 -1.37 -5.15
N ASP A 182 14.77 -1.74 -5.50
CA ASP A 182 15.07 -2.57 -6.65
C ASP A 182 16.30 -3.42 -6.34
N SER A 183 16.44 -4.52 -7.07
CA SER A 183 17.74 -5.07 -7.38
C SER A 183 18.60 -4.03 -8.10
N ASP A 184 19.89 -3.96 -7.77
CA ASP A 184 20.81 -3.14 -8.54
C ASP A 184 20.81 -3.56 -10.04
N ALA A 185 21.47 -2.78 -10.91
CA ALA A 185 21.60 -3.11 -12.33
C ALA A 185 22.28 -4.48 -12.63
N ASN A 186 22.77 -5.18 -11.59
CA ASN A 186 23.35 -6.52 -11.66
C ASN A 186 22.40 -7.62 -11.15
N GLY A 187 21.15 -7.29 -10.80
CA GLY A 187 20.16 -8.24 -10.29
C GLY A 187 20.39 -8.66 -8.84
N VAL A 188 21.18 -7.90 -8.06
CA VAL A 188 21.38 -8.15 -6.63
C VAL A 188 20.36 -7.32 -5.83
N PRO A 189 19.47 -7.94 -5.05
CA PRO A 189 18.49 -7.23 -4.22
C PRO A 189 19.20 -6.54 -3.04
N ASP A 190 19.77 -5.35 -3.24
CA ASP A 190 20.63 -4.68 -2.23
C ASP A 190 20.12 -3.30 -1.77
N ILE A 191 18.96 -2.84 -2.24
CA ILE A 191 18.30 -1.65 -1.70
C ILE A 191 16.99 -2.10 -1.06
N ALA A 192 16.90 -2.05 0.27
CA ALA A 192 15.67 -2.37 0.99
C ALA A 192 14.50 -1.48 0.56
N GLY A 193 13.30 -2.05 0.46
CA GLY A 193 12.14 -1.31 -0.01
C GLY A 193 11.72 -0.21 0.96
N GLY A 194 11.42 0.96 0.42
CA GLY A 194 10.97 2.12 1.21
C GLY A 194 9.49 2.08 1.53
N ASP A 195 9.07 2.91 2.48
CA ASP A 195 7.65 3.04 2.85
C ASP A 195 6.83 3.64 1.69
N VAL A 196 5.57 3.22 1.60
CA VAL A 196 4.53 3.80 0.74
C VAL A 196 3.45 4.37 1.64
N ASP A 197 3.23 5.68 1.62
CA ASP A 197 2.25 6.38 2.44
C ASP A 197 1.35 7.27 1.57
N ILE A 198 0.12 6.80 1.31
CA ILE A 198 -0.81 7.43 0.38
C ILE A 198 -2.07 7.86 1.12
N LEU A 199 -2.44 9.14 1.00
CA LEU A 199 -3.76 9.64 1.41
C LEU A 199 -4.52 10.16 0.19
N ALA A 200 -5.78 9.77 0.05
CA ALA A 200 -6.70 10.30 -0.96
C ALA A 200 -7.96 10.88 -0.31
N GLY A 201 -8.45 12.00 -0.84
CA GLY A 201 -9.74 12.62 -0.48
C GLY A 201 -10.95 11.94 -1.12
N GLY A 202 -10.75 10.80 -1.77
CA GLY A 202 -11.76 9.87 -2.25
C GLY A 202 -11.25 8.42 -2.13
N ALA A 203 -11.93 7.47 -2.77
CA ALA A 203 -11.51 6.08 -2.79
C ALA A 203 -10.11 5.89 -3.39
N ILE A 204 -9.36 4.91 -2.89
CA ILE A 204 -8.12 4.43 -3.52
C ILE A 204 -8.44 3.14 -4.28
N THR A 205 -8.14 3.12 -5.57
CA THR A 205 -8.24 1.92 -6.40
C THR A 205 -6.83 1.42 -6.76
N ILE A 206 -6.55 0.15 -6.53
CA ILE A 206 -5.25 -0.48 -6.80
C ILE A 206 -5.43 -1.42 -7.99
N ASN A 207 -5.06 -0.96 -9.17
CA ASN A 207 -5.14 -1.73 -10.42
C ASN A 207 -3.81 -2.40 -10.79
N GLU A 208 -2.70 -1.93 -10.21
CA GLU A 208 -1.36 -2.49 -10.41
C GLU A 208 -0.66 -2.65 -9.05
N ASP A 209 0.38 -3.48 -9.01
CA ASP A 209 1.02 -3.90 -7.77
C ASP A 209 1.55 -2.73 -6.92
N ILE A 210 1.46 -2.85 -5.59
CA ILE A 210 2.24 -2.03 -4.65
C ILE A 210 3.25 -2.95 -4.01
N ASN A 211 4.52 -2.69 -4.26
CA ASN A 211 5.60 -3.61 -3.98
C ASN A 211 6.73 -2.91 -3.24
N THR A 212 6.93 -3.25 -1.97
CA THR A 212 8.06 -2.78 -1.15
C THR A 212 9.14 -3.86 -1.02
N ARG A 213 9.21 -4.82 -1.97
CA ARG A 213 10.03 -6.04 -1.88
C ARG A 213 11.53 -5.77 -2.06
N THR A 214 12.17 -5.75 -0.91
CA THR A 214 13.52 -6.22 -0.55
C THR A 214 13.60 -6.01 0.98
N GLY A 215 14.04 -7.02 1.72
CA GLY A 215 13.91 -7.04 3.19
C GLY A 215 12.51 -7.50 3.67
N THR A 216 12.29 -7.51 4.98
CA THR A 216 11.09 -8.08 5.64
C THR A 216 10.62 -7.19 6.80
N GLY A 217 9.37 -7.35 7.27
CA GLY A 217 8.84 -6.71 8.48
C GLY A 217 7.85 -5.55 8.24
N GLY A 218 7.65 -5.16 6.98
CA GLY A 218 6.72 -4.11 6.59
C GLY A 218 5.27 -4.45 6.94
N GLN A 219 4.51 -3.44 7.35
CA GLN A 219 3.09 -3.56 7.72
C GLN A 219 2.19 -3.00 6.62
N HIS A 220 1.01 -3.59 6.42
CA HIS A 220 -0.05 -2.96 5.63
C HIS A 220 -1.07 -2.32 6.57
N ASN A 221 -1.11 -0.99 6.57
CA ASN A 221 -2.09 -0.20 7.31
C ASN A 221 -3.06 0.44 6.34
N SER A 222 -4.35 0.22 6.53
CA SER A 222 -5.37 0.74 5.62
C SER A 222 -6.51 1.41 6.38
N ILE A 223 -7.04 2.51 5.84
CA ILE A 223 -8.20 3.23 6.38
C ILE A 223 -9.07 3.72 5.22
N GLY A 224 -10.39 3.59 5.35
CA GLY A 224 -11.35 4.09 4.36
C GLY A 224 -11.54 3.18 3.16
N GLU A 225 -12.20 3.73 2.14
CA GLU A 225 -12.63 2.99 0.94
C GLU A 225 -11.44 2.66 0.01
N ILE A 226 -10.98 1.40 0.06
CA ILE A 226 -9.85 0.89 -0.72
C ILE A 226 -10.27 -0.34 -1.50
N PHE A 227 -10.09 -0.28 -2.82
CA PHE A 227 -10.44 -1.34 -3.76
C PHE A 227 -9.18 -1.93 -4.41
N GLN A 228 -8.93 -3.22 -4.20
CA GLN A 228 -7.87 -3.94 -4.91
C GLN A 228 -8.48 -4.72 -6.09
N SER A 229 -8.03 -4.45 -7.32
CA SER A 229 -8.59 -5.04 -8.55
C SER A 229 -7.48 -5.48 -9.52
N GLY A 230 -7.15 -6.77 -9.51
CA GLY A 230 -6.19 -7.38 -10.45
C GLY A 230 -4.72 -7.13 -10.11
N SER A 231 -4.44 -6.63 -8.91
CA SER A 231 -3.11 -6.25 -8.42
C SER A 231 -2.74 -7.03 -7.16
N MET A 232 -1.46 -7.08 -6.83
CA MET A 232 -0.93 -7.57 -5.56
C MET A 232 -0.40 -6.43 -4.70
N ILE A 233 -0.68 -6.50 -3.40
CA ILE A 233 0.09 -5.75 -2.39
C ILE A 233 1.15 -6.71 -1.86
N ILE A 234 2.42 -6.32 -1.97
CA ILE A 234 3.58 -7.13 -1.61
C ILE A 234 4.38 -6.36 -0.57
N LEU A 235 4.41 -6.88 0.66
CA LEU A 235 5.17 -6.32 1.77
C LEU A 235 6.61 -6.82 1.76
N GLY A 236 7.59 -5.92 1.79
CA GLY A 236 9.00 -6.19 2.10
C GLY A 236 9.43 -5.50 3.39
N GLN A 237 10.51 -4.72 3.40
CA GLN A 237 10.90 -3.94 4.58
C GLN A 237 10.03 -2.70 4.81
N GLY A 238 9.62 -2.04 3.73
CA GLY A 238 8.82 -0.81 3.78
C GLY A 238 7.36 -1.09 4.13
N ASN A 239 6.78 -0.23 4.96
CA ASN A 239 5.35 -0.25 5.28
C ASN A 239 4.53 0.29 4.11
N ILE A 240 3.33 -0.25 3.93
CA ILE A 240 2.33 0.27 3.00
C ILE A 240 1.19 0.85 3.85
N THR A 241 1.02 2.16 3.81
CA THR A 241 -0.07 2.88 4.47
C THR A 241 -0.96 3.51 3.42
N LEU A 242 -2.22 3.08 3.35
CA LEU A 242 -3.22 3.58 2.42
C LEU A 242 -4.39 4.18 3.21
N ALA A 243 -4.69 5.44 2.98
CA ALA A 243 -5.79 6.12 3.63
C ALA A 243 -6.68 6.80 2.59
N ALA A 244 -7.95 6.44 2.55
CA ALA A 244 -8.97 7.06 1.74
C ALA A 244 -9.97 7.81 2.65
N SER A 245 -10.58 8.88 2.15
CA SER A 245 -11.73 9.47 2.82
C SER A 245 -12.91 8.48 2.79
N GLY A 246 -13.71 8.39 3.86
CA GLY A 246 -14.89 7.53 3.86
C GLY A 246 -15.31 6.97 5.22
N GLY A 247 -14.42 7.00 6.23
CA GLY A 247 -14.71 6.42 7.56
C GLY A 247 -14.63 4.90 7.56
N ASP A 248 -15.54 4.22 8.29
CA ASP A 248 -15.63 2.76 8.49
C ASP A 248 -16.07 1.97 7.23
N GLN A 249 -15.69 2.43 6.04
CA GLN A 249 -15.90 1.68 4.80
C GLN A 249 -14.96 0.47 4.73
N PRO A 250 -15.35 -0.62 4.05
CA PRO A 250 -14.58 -1.84 4.03
C PRO A 250 -13.28 -1.72 3.21
N LEU A 251 -12.25 -2.42 3.65
CA LEU A 251 -11.16 -2.89 2.80
C LEU A 251 -11.63 -4.11 2.02
N ILE A 252 -11.57 -4.07 0.68
CA ILE A 252 -11.98 -5.20 -0.18
C ILE A 252 -10.75 -5.77 -0.90
N ILE A 253 -10.36 -6.99 -0.52
CA ILE A 253 -9.28 -7.77 -1.14
C ILE A 253 -9.89 -8.67 -2.20
N SER A 254 -9.89 -8.24 -3.47
CA SER A 254 -10.42 -9.03 -4.61
C SER A 254 -9.32 -9.64 -5.48
N SER A 255 -8.07 -9.58 -5.03
CA SER A 255 -6.92 -10.20 -5.67
C SER A 255 -5.94 -10.67 -4.60
N ASP A 256 -5.02 -11.53 -5.01
CA ASP A 256 -4.11 -12.18 -4.08
C ASP A 256 -3.26 -11.15 -3.32
N LEU A 257 -3.12 -11.35 -2.01
CA LEU A 257 -2.37 -10.52 -1.07
C LEU A 257 -1.27 -11.37 -0.45
N GLU A 258 -0.01 -11.03 -0.72
CA GLU A 258 1.16 -11.71 -0.14
C GLU A 258 1.72 -10.90 1.04
N ILE A 259 1.68 -11.50 2.22
CA ILE A 259 2.22 -10.93 3.46
C ILE A 259 3.54 -11.64 3.78
N THR A 260 4.65 -10.96 3.55
CA THR A 260 6.02 -11.45 3.85
C THR A 260 6.51 -10.79 5.14
N GLU A 261 6.23 -11.41 6.29
CA GLU A 261 6.40 -10.86 7.65
C GLU A 261 5.69 -9.52 7.87
N GLY A 262 4.46 -9.54 8.40
CA GLY A 262 3.70 -8.33 8.68
C GLY A 262 2.30 -8.58 9.19
N ALA A 263 1.60 -7.50 9.52
CA ALA A 263 0.17 -7.50 9.82
C ALA A 263 -0.59 -6.69 8.76
N LEU A 264 -1.80 -7.14 8.47
CA LEU A 264 -2.83 -6.34 7.84
C LEU A 264 -3.67 -5.70 8.95
N PHE A 265 -3.68 -4.37 8.99
CA PHE A 265 -4.52 -3.60 9.89
C PHE A 265 -5.52 -2.76 9.09
N HIS A 266 -6.79 -2.87 9.46
CA HIS A 266 -7.85 -2.00 8.98
C HIS A 266 -8.75 -1.56 10.15
N ILE A 267 -9.27 -0.34 10.10
CA ILE A 267 -10.15 0.13 11.19
C ILE A 267 -11.58 -0.41 11.06
N GLY A 268 -12.10 -0.47 9.84
CA GLY A 268 -13.46 -0.93 9.52
C GLY A 268 -13.49 -2.40 9.13
N ASP A 269 -14.46 -2.77 8.29
CA ASP A 269 -14.63 -4.14 7.82
C ASP A 269 -13.48 -4.57 6.87
N ILE A 270 -13.09 -5.84 6.91
CA ILE A 270 -12.20 -6.45 5.92
C ILE A 270 -12.98 -7.54 5.18
N ILE A 271 -13.09 -7.41 3.86
CA ILE A 271 -13.74 -8.40 2.98
C ILE A 271 -12.68 -9.06 2.11
N ILE A 272 -12.53 -10.37 2.23
CA ILE A 272 -11.54 -11.18 1.51
C ILE A 272 -12.26 -12.04 0.48
N ASN A 273 -12.08 -11.68 -0.80
CA ASN A 273 -12.62 -12.36 -1.98
C ASN A 273 -11.55 -13.10 -2.81
N ALA A 274 -10.30 -13.12 -2.32
CA ALA A 274 -9.15 -13.75 -2.97
C ALA A 274 -8.24 -14.41 -1.93
N ARG A 275 -7.00 -14.78 -2.30
CA ARG A 275 -6.08 -15.43 -1.36
C ARG A 275 -5.29 -14.39 -0.55
N VAL A 276 -5.24 -14.56 0.76
CA VAL A 276 -4.25 -13.92 1.64
C VAL A 276 -3.26 -15.00 2.06
N TYR A 277 -1.97 -14.84 1.73
CA TYR A 277 -0.97 -15.87 1.99
C TYR A 277 0.42 -15.35 2.33
N SER A 278 1.27 -16.23 2.85
CA SER A 278 2.70 -16.01 3.09
C SER A 278 3.51 -17.04 2.31
N THR A 279 4.68 -16.65 1.81
CA THR A 279 5.65 -17.54 1.14
C THR A 279 6.93 -17.74 1.95
N ASP A 280 7.12 -16.98 3.03
CA ASP A 280 8.36 -16.93 3.80
C ASP A 280 8.30 -17.70 5.12
N ASN A 281 7.27 -18.54 5.31
CA ASN A 281 7.06 -19.32 6.53
C ASN A 281 7.08 -18.44 7.79
N ARG A 282 6.38 -17.31 7.75
CA ARG A 282 6.22 -16.40 8.89
C ARG A 282 4.75 -16.23 9.27
N PRO A 283 4.44 -15.82 10.51
CA PRO A 283 3.06 -15.65 10.93
C PRO A 283 2.33 -14.57 10.13
N ILE A 284 1.04 -14.79 9.90
CA ILE A 284 0.14 -13.77 9.36
C ILE A 284 -0.71 -13.22 10.50
N THR A 285 -0.78 -11.89 10.62
CA THR A 285 -1.72 -11.22 11.52
C THR A 285 -2.72 -10.39 10.73
N LEU A 286 -4.01 -10.64 10.90
CA LEU A 286 -5.10 -9.85 10.32
C LEU A 286 -5.87 -9.19 11.45
N THR A 287 -6.01 -7.88 11.40
CA THR A 287 -6.73 -7.11 12.42
C THR A 287 -7.71 -6.14 11.78
N SER A 288 -8.99 -6.35 12.03
CA SER A 288 -10.01 -5.32 11.93
C SER A 288 -10.24 -4.75 13.33
N ARG A 289 -9.94 -3.47 13.57
CA ARG A 289 -10.00 -2.90 14.92
C ARG A 289 -11.42 -2.81 15.45
N ASP A 290 -12.31 -2.22 14.66
CA ASP A 290 -13.68 -1.92 15.06
C ASP A 290 -14.70 -2.70 14.20
N GLY A 291 -14.29 -3.21 13.04
CA GLY A 291 -15.14 -3.91 12.09
C GLY A 291 -15.12 -5.44 12.17
N SER A 292 -15.79 -6.03 11.20
CA SER A 292 -15.83 -7.45 10.94
C SER A 292 -14.72 -7.89 9.99
N ILE A 293 -14.45 -9.19 9.96
CA ILE A 293 -13.64 -9.80 8.89
C ILE A 293 -14.50 -10.88 8.24
N ASP A 294 -14.74 -10.77 6.94
CA ASP A 294 -15.45 -11.76 6.13
C ASP A 294 -14.47 -12.36 5.10
N SER A 295 -14.14 -13.64 5.27
CA SER A 295 -13.31 -14.40 4.33
C SER A 295 -14.07 -15.43 3.52
N THR A 296 -15.40 -15.36 3.47
CA THR A 296 -16.24 -16.34 2.79
C THR A 296 -16.04 -16.36 1.27
N GLY A 297 -15.57 -15.25 0.69
CA GLY A 297 -15.25 -15.14 -0.73
C GLY A 297 -13.83 -15.62 -1.10
N GLY A 298 -12.97 -15.92 -0.12
CA GLY A 298 -11.53 -16.12 -0.33
C GLY A 298 -10.91 -17.22 0.53
N ILE A 299 -9.58 -17.21 0.59
CA ILE A 299 -8.77 -18.18 1.34
C ILE A 299 -7.74 -17.41 2.17
N ILE A 300 -7.58 -17.76 3.44
CA ILE A 300 -6.47 -17.30 4.26
C ILE A 300 -5.55 -18.50 4.50
N ASP A 301 -4.29 -18.41 4.06
CA ASP A 301 -3.33 -19.52 4.14
C ASP A 301 -1.96 -19.03 4.60
N SER A 302 -1.59 -19.33 5.84
CA SER A 302 -0.30 -18.93 6.39
C SER A 302 0.88 -19.78 5.88
N GLY A 303 0.63 -20.81 5.07
CA GLY A 303 1.69 -21.69 4.58
C GLY A 303 2.28 -22.59 5.67
N GLY A 304 1.54 -22.83 6.75
CA GLY A 304 1.93 -23.74 7.84
C GLY A 304 2.49 -23.05 9.09
N THR A 305 2.34 -21.73 9.21
CA THR A 305 2.74 -20.93 10.37
C THR A 305 1.56 -20.39 11.15
N ASP A 306 1.84 -19.67 12.23
CA ASP A 306 0.79 -19.08 13.05
C ASP A 306 -0.05 -18.08 12.25
N LEU A 307 -1.35 -18.15 12.44
CA LEU A 307 -2.34 -17.26 11.86
C LEU A 307 -3.14 -16.62 12.97
N ILE A 308 -3.03 -15.31 13.11
CA ILE A 308 -3.71 -14.53 14.14
C ILE A 308 -4.77 -13.66 13.44
N ILE A 309 -6.03 -13.88 13.76
CA ILE A 309 -7.15 -13.11 13.20
C ILE A 309 -7.90 -12.44 14.34
N THR A 310 -7.91 -11.11 14.33
CA THR A 310 -8.62 -10.29 15.33
C THR A 310 -9.66 -9.42 14.63
N ALA A 311 -10.92 -9.52 15.06
CA ALA A 311 -12.02 -8.66 14.60
C ALA A 311 -12.66 -7.97 15.80
N GLY A 312 -12.78 -6.64 15.74
CA GLY A 312 -13.51 -5.85 16.74
C GLY A 312 -14.98 -6.26 16.85
N SER A 313 -15.57 -6.62 15.71
CA SER A 313 -16.93 -7.13 15.60
C SER A 313 -16.91 -8.64 15.26
N LYS A 314 -17.71 -9.09 14.30
CA LYS A 314 -17.89 -10.51 13.94
C LYS A 314 -16.78 -11.01 13.02
N LEU A 315 -16.39 -12.27 13.20
CA LEU A 315 -15.55 -12.98 12.25
C LEU A 315 -16.39 -13.99 11.45
N VAL A 316 -16.41 -13.86 10.13
CA VAL A 316 -17.11 -14.77 9.22
C VAL A 316 -16.08 -15.48 8.35
N LEU A 317 -15.87 -16.78 8.60
CA LEU A 317 -14.77 -17.52 7.98
C LEU A 317 -15.20 -18.34 6.77
N GLY A 318 -14.46 -18.19 5.68
CA GLY A 318 -14.40 -19.14 4.57
C GLY A 318 -13.37 -20.24 4.84
N THR A 319 -12.49 -20.50 3.87
CA THR A 319 -11.39 -21.46 4.04
C THR A 319 -10.21 -20.79 4.74
N VAL A 320 -9.73 -21.43 5.80
CA VAL A 320 -8.61 -20.93 6.61
C VAL A 320 -7.63 -22.06 6.87
N ASN A 321 -6.35 -21.86 6.52
CA ASN A 321 -5.31 -22.86 6.69
C ASN A 321 -4.10 -22.27 7.44
N ALA A 322 -3.90 -22.71 8.68
CA ALA A 322 -2.66 -22.47 9.42
C ALA A 322 -1.68 -23.65 9.32
N GLY A 323 -2.06 -24.75 8.66
CA GLY A 323 -1.27 -25.97 8.53
C GLY A 323 -0.74 -26.46 9.88
N GLY A 324 0.58 -26.51 10.02
CA GLY A 324 1.25 -26.93 11.26
C GLY A 324 1.32 -25.87 12.38
N GLY A 325 0.84 -24.65 12.12
CA GLY A 325 0.87 -23.54 13.05
C GLY A 325 -0.38 -23.43 13.93
N MET A 326 -0.36 -22.44 14.82
CA MET A 326 -1.49 -22.04 15.65
C MET A 326 -2.44 -21.12 14.88
N LEU A 327 -3.73 -21.41 14.92
CA LEU A 327 -4.79 -20.48 14.54
C LEU A 327 -5.36 -19.80 15.79
N SER A 328 -5.15 -18.50 15.93
CA SER A 328 -5.75 -17.67 16.97
C SER A 328 -6.90 -16.85 16.40
N LEU A 329 -8.11 -17.09 16.91
CA LEU A 329 -9.32 -16.36 16.55
C LEU A 329 -9.75 -15.49 17.73
N ASN A 330 -9.69 -14.18 17.56
CA ASN A 330 -10.17 -13.19 18.52
C ASN A 330 -11.32 -12.37 17.93
N SER A 331 -12.50 -12.40 18.53
CA SER A 331 -13.66 -11.67 18.00
C SER A 331 -14.55 -11.07 19.09
N GLY A 332 -14.97 -9.83 18.88
CA GLY A 332 -15.96 -9.16 19.73
C GLY A 332 -17.36 -9.79 19.63
N ASP A 333 -17.86 -10.02 18.41
CA ASP A 333 -19.22 -10.54 18.20
C ASP A 333 -19.26 -12.04 17.85
N GLY A 334 -18.13 -12.73 18.02
CA GLY A 334 -18.01 -14.16 17.82
C GLY A 334 -17.66 -14.56 16.40
N VAL A 335 -17.50 -15.88 16.21
CA VAL A 335 -17.04 -16.48 14.95
C VAL A 335 -18.16 -17.32 14.34
N SER A 336 -18.42 -17.13 13.05
CA SER A 336 -19.24 -18.06 12.27
C SER A 336 -18.47 -18.55 11.06
N ALA A 337 -18.23 -19.85 10.96
CA ALA A 337 -17.72 -20.47 9.74
C ALA A 337 -18.86 -20.72 8.74
N ASN A 338 -18.66 -20.39 7.47
CA ASN A 338 -19.57 -20.78 6.40
C ASN A 338 -19.54 -22.31 6.25
N SER A 339 -20.69 -22.91 5.96
CA SER A 339 -20.89 -24.37 5.80
C SER A 339 -19.96 -25.04 4.77
N GLY A 340 -19.33 -24.28 3.86
CA GLY A 340 -18.36 -24.78 2.88
C GLY A 340 -16.89 -24.49 3.19
N GLY A 341 -16.59 -23.59 4.15
CA GLY A 341 -15.22 -23.21 4.51
C GLY A 341 -14.59 -24.21 5.46
N VAL A 342 -13.43 -24.76 5.09
CA VAL A 342 -12.67 -25.69 5.94
C VAL A 342 -11.60 -24.93 6.71
N ILE A 343 -11.52 -25.17 8.01
CA ILE A 343 -10.55 -24.53 8.89
C ILE A 343 -9.59 -25.60 9.42
N THR A 344 -8.31 -25.48 9.08
CA THR A 344 -7.26 -26.43 9.50
C THR A 344 -6.13 -25.71 10.20
N ALA A 345 -5.72 -26.20 11.35
CA ALA A 345 -4.56 -25.74 12.08
C ALA A 345 -4.06 -26.86 12.99
N LYS A 346 -2.81 -26.80 13.45
CA LYS A 346 -2.35 -27.72 14.48
C LYS A 346 -2.97 -27.38 15.83
N GLU A 347 -2.93 -26.09 16.18
CA GLU A 347 -3.45 -25.58 17.44
C GLU A 347 -4.54 -24.55 17.18
N LEU A 348 -5.61 -24.58 17.95
CA LEU A 348 -6.71 -23.62 17.89
C LEU A 348 -6.83 -22.86 19.21
N LEU A 349 -6.70 -21.54 19.13
CA LEU A 349 -6.95 -20.63 20.24
C LEU A 349 -8.19 -19.78 19.94
N LEU A 350 -9.21 -19.89 20.80
CA LEU A 350 -10.42 -19.08 20.71
C LEU A 350 -10.46 -18.06 21.85
N THR A 351 -10.61 -16.78 21.53
CA THR A 351 -10.75 -15.71 22.53
C THR A 351 -11.78 -14.69 22.10
N GLY A 352 -12.49 -14.05 23.03
CA GLY A 352 -13.43 -12.98 22.69
C GLY A 352 -14.78 -13.10 23.37
N THR A 353 -15.75 -12.29 22.95
CA THR A 353 -16.99 -12.11 23.72
C THR A 353 -18.23 -12.76 23.13
N GLY A 354 -18.27 -13.03 21.83
CA GLY A 354 -19.42 -13.67 21.17
C GLY A 354 -19.35 -15.20 21.11
N ASP A 355 -20.29 -15.79 20.35
CA ASP A 355 -20.38 -17.24 20.14
C ASP A 355 -19.42 -17.71 19.05
N PHE A 356 -18.84 -18.89 19.23
CA PHE A 356 -17.89 -19.51 18.31
C PHE A 356 -18.52 -20.74 17.66
N GLN A 357 -18.92 -20.61 16.40
CA GLN A 357 -19.62 -21.63 15.61
C GLN A 357 -18.73 -22.15 14.48
N LEU A 358 -18.02 -23.24 14.73
CA LEU A 358 -17.05 -23.92 13.85
C LEU A 358 -17.54 -25.33 13.49
N ASN A 359 -18.70 -25.39 12.81
CA ASN A 359 -19.50 -26.61 12.73
C ASN A 359 -19.22 -27.46 11.47
N ASN A 360 -18.19 -27.11 10.68
CA ASN A 360 -17.86 -27.84 9.46
C ASN A 360 -17.20 -29.18 9.81
N TRP A 361 -17.67 -30.26 9.18
CA TRP A 361 -17.24 -31.64 9.45
C TRP A 361 -15.79 -31.95 9.05
N ASN A 362 -15.16 -31.04 8.32
CA ASN A 362 -13.79 -31.17 7.82
C ASN A 362 -12.79 -30.25 8.54
N ASN A 363 -13.25 -29.43 9.49
CA ASN A 363 -12.32 -28.70 10.35
C ASN A 363 -11.42 -29.70 11.08
N ASP A 364 -10.15 -29.40 11.26
CA ASP A 364 -9.16 -30.35 11.79
C ASP A 364 -8.14 -29.62 12.65
N PHE A 365 -8.06 -30.00 13.92
CA PHE A 365 -7.19 -29.44 14.94
C PHE A 365 -6.65 -30.55 15.85
N ASP A 366 -5.35 -30.50 16.19
CA ASP A 366 -4.77 -31.45 17.15
C ASP A 366 -5.06 -31.03 18.59
N THR A 367 -4.96 -29.73 18.88
CA THR A 367 -5.12 -29.18 20.23
C THR A 367 -5.94 -27.89 20.20
N MET A 368 -6.87 -27.74 21.15
CA MET A 368 -7.57 -26.47 21.36
C MET A 368 -7.48 -25.96 22.79
N ALA A 369 -7.52 -24.63 22.92
CA ALA A 369 -7.81 -23.93 24.15
C ALA A 369 -8.73 -22.73 23.85
N ALA A 370 -9.59 -22.35 24.81
CA ALA A 370 -10.55 -21.27 24.61
C ALA A 370 -10.76 -20.45 25.89
N ALA A 371 -10.89 -19.13 25.73
CA ALA A 371 -11.33 -18.20 26.76
C ALA A 371 -12.35 -17.24 26.14
N VAL A 372 -13.61 -17.64 26.15
CA VAL A 372 -14.70 -16.93 25.45
C VAL A 372 -15.80 -16.54 26.45
N ASN A 373 -16.63 -15.55 26.12
CA ASN A 373 -17.82 -15.28 26.95
C ASN A 373 -19.06 -16.04 26.46
N GLY A 374 -19.19 -16.24 25.14
CA GLY A 374 -20.32 -16.92 24.50
C GLY A 374 -20.22 -18.45 24.46
N GLU A 375 -21.05 -19.06 23.63
CA GLU A 375 -21.08 -20.49 23.37
C GLU A 375 -19.93 -20.93 22.46
N ILE A 376 -19.51 -22.20 22.60
CA ILE A 376 -18.60 -22.87 21.66
C ILE A 376 -19.35 -24.04 21.04
N ASN A 377 -19.39 -24.08 19.72
CA ASN A 377 -19.84 -25.22 18.94
C ASN A 377 -18.74 -25.55 17.92
N LEU A 378 -18.10 -26.71 18.09
CA LEU A 378 -16.96 -27.11 17.27
C LEU A 378 -17.15 -28.55 16.81
N THR A 379 -17.04 -28.77 15.50
CA THR A 379 -16.85 -30.11 14.94
C THR A 379 -15.42 -30.24 14.48
N ASP A 380 -14.76 -31.29 14.93
CA ASP A 380 -13.42 -31.68 14.52
C ASP A 380 -13.46 -32.99 13.72
N ARG A 381 -12.65 -33.07 12.68
CA ARG A 381 -12.57 -34.21 11.78
C ARG A 381 -11.91 -35.41 12.45
N SER A 382 -10.88 -35.19 13.25
CA SER A 382 -10.04 -36.21 13.83
C SER A 382 -10.19 -36.26 15.36
N GLY A 383 -9.12 -36.56 16.09
CA GLY A 383 -9.12 -36.59 17.55
C GLY A 383 -8.60 -35.26 18.08
N LEU A 384 -9.19 -34.76 19.15
CA LEU A 384 -8.95 -33.41 19.64
C LEU A 384 -8.53 -33.40 21.11
N ASP A 385 -7.39 -32.77 21.40
CA ASP A 385 -6.92 -32.56 22.76
C ASP A 385 -7.38 -31.19 23.30
N ILE A 386 -8.09 -31.17 24.43
CA ILE A 386 -8.37 -29.94 25.19
C ILE A 386 -7.15 -29.68 26.07
N GLY A 387 -6.30 -28.76 25.64
CA GLY A 387 -4.94 -28.61 26.12
C GLY A 387 -4.56 -27.16 26.47
N VAL A 388 -3.30 -26.82 26.22
CA VAL A 388 -2.78 -25.46 26.38
C VAL A 388 -2.42 -24.95 24.99
N VAL A 389 -2.95 -23.79 24.61
CA VAL A 389 -2.61 -23.10 23.36
C VAL A 389 -2.26 -21.66 23.69
N GLY A 390 -1.06 -21.22 23.32
CA GLY A 390 -0.51 -19.94 23.74
C GLY A 390 -0.52 -19.79 25.27
N ALA A 391 -1.20 -18.75 25.75
CA ALA A 391 -1.33 -18.46 27.19
C ALA A 391 -2.59 -19.05 27.84
N VAL A 392 -3.46 -19.72 27.07
CA VAL A 392 -4.76 -20.23 27.56
C VAL A 392 -4.65 -21.72 27.84
N SER A 393 -5.17 -22.14 28.99
CA SER A 393 -5.21 -23.55 29.42
C SER A 393 -6.64 -24.03 29.56
N GLY A 394 -7.03 -25.02 28.75
CA GLY A 394 -8.37 -25.58 28.75
C GLY A 394 -9.39 -24.70 28.05
N ILE A 395 -10.64 -24.82 28.48
CA ILE A 395 -11.78 -24.03 27.97
C ILE A 395 -12.41 -23.29 29.15
N SER A 396 -12.59 -21.99 29.00
CA SER A 396 -13.47 -21.20 29.86
C SER A 396 -14.56 -20.49 29.05
N THR A 397 -15.80 -20.56 29.54
CA THR A 397 -16.93 -19.75 29.06
C THR A 397 -17.57 -18.94 30.19
N SER A 398 -18.33 -17.89 29.88
CA SER A 398 -19.06 -17.09 30.87
C SER A 398 -20.54 -17.48 30.96
N GLY A 399 -20.83 -18.78 31.04
CA GLY A 399 -22.19 -19.35 31.06
C GLY A 399 -22.64 -19.94 29.71
N GLY A 400 -21.84 -19.76 28.65
CA GLY A 400 -22.09 -20.32 27.33
C GLY A 400 -21.87 -21.84 27.29
N ALA A 401 -22.71 -22.55 26.52
CA ALA A 401 -22.58 -23.98 26.31
C ALA A 401 -21.28 -24.32 25.54
N VAL A 402 -20.71 -25.50 25.80
CA VAL A 402 -19.55 -26.03 25.08
C VAL A 402 -19.94 -27.35 24.42
N THR A 403 -20.15 -27.32 23.11
CA THR A 403 -20.45 -28.48 22.28
C THR A 403 -19.24 -28.79 21.39
N ILE A 404 -18.62 -29.95 21.60
CA ILE A 404 -17.45 -30.40 20.83
C ILE A 404 -17.74 -31.80 20.29
N LEU A 405 -17.56 -32.00 18.98
CA LEU A 405 -17.73 -33.27 18.31
C LEU A 405 -16.44 -33.65 17.56
N ALA A 406 -15.73 -34.68 18.02
CA ALA A 406 -14.67 -35.33 17.27
C ALA A 406 -15.25 -36.47 16.44
N ARG A 407 -15.06 -36.43 15.11
CA ARG A 407 -15.65 -37.43 14.20
C ARG A 407 -14.81 -38.70 14.11
N GLN A 408 -13.49 -38.59 14.20
CA GLN A 408 -12.56 -39.71 14.05
C GLN A 408 -11.46 -39.65 15.10
N GLY A 409 -11.74 -40.16 16.29
CA GLY A 409 -10.76 -40.20 17.37
C GLY A 409 -11.40 -39.84 18.70
N PRO A 410 -10.64 -39.95 19.80
CA PRO A 410 -11.10 -39.50 21.10
C PRO A 410 -11.05 -37.97 21.20
N ILE A 411 -11.91 -37.42 22.06
CA ILE A 411 -11.67 -36.11 22.67
C ILE A 411 -10.89 -36.38 23.96
N ALA A 412 -9.66 -35.89 24.07
CA ALA A 412 -8.88 -36.02 25.30
C ALA A 412 -8.92 -34.70 26.09
N VAL A 413 -9.56 -34.73 27.26
CA VAL A 413 -9.61 -33.56 28.14
C VAL A 413 -8.38 -33.57 29.05
N ARG A 414 -7.36 -32.78 28.71
CA ARG A 414 -6.11 -32.66 29.48
C ARG A 414 -6.07 -31.44 30.40
N GLN A 415 -6.90 -30.45 30.11
CA GLN A 415 -7.11 -29.25 30.91
C GLN A 415 -8.61 -29.09 31.23
N SER A 416 -8.93 -28.28 32.24
CA SER A 416 -10.31 -28.08 32.70
C SER A 416 -11.20 -27.44 31.63
N ILE A 417 -12.48 -27.80 31.66
CA ILE A 417 -13.56 -27.09 30.97
C ILE A 417 -14.40 -26.45 32.07
N ASP A 418 -14.39 -25.11 32.13
CA ASP A 418 -15.14 -24.32 33.11
C ASP A 418 -16.16 -23.44 32.38
N THR A 419 -17.45 -23.76 32.51
CA THR A 419 -18.51 -22.99 31.85
C THR A 419 -19.08 -21.86 32.72
N GLY A 420 -18.55 -21.66 33.93
CA GLY A 420 -19.11 -20.70 34.89
C GLY A 420 -20.57 -21.01 35.30
N PRO A 421 -21.25 -20.11 36.03
CA PRO A 421 -22.65 -20.29 36.40
C PRO A 421 -23.57 -20.14 35.18
N GLY A 422 -24.07 -21.28 34.67
CA GLY A 422 -24.93 -21.40 33.48
C GLY A 422 -25.44 -22.84 33.31
N SER A 423 -26.10 -23.17 32.19
CA SER A 423 -26.66 -24.52 31.95
C SER A 423 -25.69 -25.50 31.26
N GLY A 424 -24.40 -25.17 31.14
CA GLY A 424 -23.49 -25.84 30.20
C GLY A 424 -22.71 -27.03 30.75
N VAL A 425 -23.13 -28.25 30.38
CA VAL A 425 -22.28 -29.30 29.75
C VAL A 425 -23.13 -29.98 28.69
#